data_AF-A0A9W4J1U0-F1
#
_entry.id   AF-A0A9W4J1U0-F1
#
_cell.length_a   1.000
_cell.length_b   1.000
_cell.length_c   1.000
_cell.angle_alpha   90.00
_cell.angle_beta   90.00
_cell.angle_gamma   90.00
#
_symmetry.space_group_name_H-M   'P 1'
#
loop_
_entity.id
_entity.type
_entity.pdbx_description
1 polymer ?
#
loop_
_entity_poly.entity_id
_entity_poly.type
_entity_poly.pdbx_seq_one_letter_code
_entity_poly.pdbx_strand_id
1 'polypeptide(L)'
;MPLTTAKKWRSRDDASSIYSRPPETPKSILPSDKSLQRLKIRHDRPDINSLDHQIALARGSTIVLEMTRARLQRSKFRHRLSLPEAKQEKIHQFNQQEAENEFYRTCHDVFQELSVAVLHIIESSQEFIIQCPYDPDLKIAGNLQIWQQIHGLRDALERSRSREASAEREWKRKCNIRPSWGPSTCWI
;
A
#
# COMPACT_ATOMS: atom_id res chain seq x y z
N MET A 1 18.65 -2.30 78.66
CA MET A 1 19.28 -0.96 78.76
C MET A 1 20.72 -1.08 78.24
N PRO A 2 21.29 -0.21 77.39
CA PRO A 2 20.74 0.92 76.61
C PRO A 2 21.19 1.01 75.11
N LEU A 3 20.42 1.81 74.34
CA LEU A 3 20.74 2.84 73.31
C LEU A 3 21.59 2.61 72.02
N THR A 4 20.89 2.81 70.89
CA THR A 4 21.19 3.65 69.69
C THR A 4 22.29 3.28 68.68
N THR A 5 21.91 3.09 67.41
CA THR A 5 22.06 4.12 66.34
C THR A 5 21.35 3.69 65.05
N ALA A 6 20.56 4.61 64.49
CA ALA A 6 19.91 4.47 63.19
C ALA A 6 20.91 4.72 62.05
N LYS A 7 20.83 3.95 60.96
CA LYS A 7 21.35 4.41 59.66
C LYS A 7 20.38 4.12 58.52
N LYS A 8 20.09 5.21 57.84
CA LYS A 8 19.08 5.47 56.83
C LYS A 8 19.46 4.84 55.49
N TRP A 9 18.43 4.35 54.80
CA TRP A 9 18.37 3.87 53.43
C TRP A 9 19.23 4.66 52.43
N ARG A 10 19.82 3.96 51.45
CA ARG A 10 20.00 4.52 50.10
C ARG A 10 19.36 3.63 49.05
N SER A 11 18.22 4.15 48.59
CA SER A 11 17.65 4.03 47.26
C SER A 11 18.73 3.88 46.18
N ARG A 12 18.54 2.89 45.31
CA ARG A 12 19.34 2.69 44.11
C ARG A 12 18.80 3.68 43.07
N ASP A 13 19.25 4.92 43.21
CA ASP A 13 18.84 6.05 42.37
C ASP A 13 19.23 5.80 40.91
N ASP A 14 18.20 5.63 40.09
CA ASP A 14 17.85 6.58 39.02
C ASP A 14 18.95 7.62 38.70
N ALA A 15 19.69 7.38 37.61
CA ALA A 15 20.60 8.36 37.04
C ALA A 15 20.82 8.11 35.54
N SER A 16 19.74 8.00 34.77
CA SER A 16 19.76 8.16 33.30
C SER A 16 19.64 9.64 32.92
N SER A 17 20.55 10.49 33.41
CA SER A 17 20.58 11.92 33.07
C SER A 17 21.99 12.39 32.76
N ILE A 18 22.16 12.94 31.56
CA ILE A 18 23.42 13.49 31.03
C ILE A 18 23.79 14.82 31.75
N TYR A 19 22.87 15.37 32.54
CA TYR A 19 23.02 16.66 33.23
C TYR A 19 23.69 16.56 34.62
N SER A 20 24.03 15.36 35.10
CA SER A 20 24.64 15.17 36.42
C SER A 20 26.18 15.25 36.44
N ARG A 21 26.83 15.71 35.36
CA ARG A 21 28.29 15.87 35.32
C ARG A 21 28.70 17.30 35.71
N PRO A 22 29.59 17.51 36.70
CA PRO A 22 30.10 18.84 37.01
C PRO A 22 31.00 19.35 35.87
N PRO A 23 30.99 20.66 35.55
CA PRO A 23 31.93 21.26 34.62
C PRO A 23 33.25 21.62 35.32
N GLU A 24 34.32 21.77 34.53
CA GLU A 24 35.73 22.15 34.89
C GLU A 24 36.65 20.94 35.19
N THR A 25 37.76 20.66 34.48
CA THR A 25 38.86 21.51 33.97
C THR A 25 39.67 20.80 32.83
N PRO A 26 40.62 21.46 32.13
CA PRO A 26 41.02 21.16 30.73
C PRO A 26 42.31 20.33 30.51
N LYS A 27 42.37 19.74 29.31
CA LYS A 27 43.51 19.30 28.46
C LYS A 27 44.84 18.89 29.11
N SER A 28 45.21 17.62 28.95
CA SER A 28 46.61 17.19 28.82
C SER A 28 46.74 16.00 27.84
N ILE A 29 47.21 16.32 26.63
CA ILE A 29 48.24 15.61 25.85
C ILE A 29 47.99 14.12 25.50
N LEU A 30 47.60 13.89 24.24
CA LEU A 30 47.84 12.67 23.47
C LEU A 30 49.37 12.48 23.26
N PRO A 31 49.91 11.27 22.98
CA PRO A 31 49.81 10.79 21.60
C PRO A 31 49.86 9.26 21.36
N SER A 32 49.44 8.91 20.13
CA SER A 32 49.90 7.75 19.34
C SER A 32 49.24 6.41 19.69
N ASP A 33 48.72 5.61 18.76
CA ASP A 33 48.77 5.64 17.31
C ASP A 33 47.74 4.64 16.75
N LYS A 34 47.39 4.82 15.47
CA LYS A 34 46.88 3.76 14.56
C LYS A 34 45.48 3.19 14.82
N SER A 35 44.46 3.95 14.42
CA SER A 35 43.40 3.48 13.50
C SER A 35 42.28 4.51 13.35
N LEU A 36 42.64 5.77 13.11
CA LEU A 36 41.79 6.64 12.32
C LEU A 36 41.87 6.15 10.87
N GLN A 37 41.24 5.00 10.60
CA GLN A 37 40.70 4.74 9.29
C GLN A 37 39.71 5.86 9.05
N ARG A 38 40.23 6.83 8.30
CA ARG A 38 39.60 7.93 7.62
C ARG A 38 38.24 7.51 7.08
N LEU A 39 37.22 7.51 7.94
CA LEU A 39 35.84 7.67 7.54
C LEU A 39 35.86 8.98 6.77
N LYS A 40 35.92 8.90 5.44
CA LYS A 40 35.58 10.01 4.58
C LYS A 40 34.12 10.28 4.88
N ILE A 41 33.87 11.09 5.91
CA ILE A 41 32.61 11.75 6.16
C ILE A 41 32.48 12.67 4.95
N ARG A 42 31.91 12.14 3.87
CA ARG A 42 31.39 12.98 2.81
C ARG A 42 30.33 13.81 3.50
N HIS A 43 30.57 15.10 3.61
CA HIS A 43 29.53 16.08 3.90
C HIS A 43 28.63 16.18 2.68
N ASP A 44 28.00 15.07 2.30
CA ASP A 44 26.81 15.14 1.47
C ASP A 44 25.78 15.88 2.32
N ARG A 45 25.18 16.91 1.72
CA ARG A 45 24.09 17.67 2.34
C ARG A 45 23.08 16.68 2.93
N PRO A 46 22.45 17.00 4.07
CA PRO A 46 21.45 16.10 4.64
C PRO A 46 20.31 15.93 3.63
N ASP A 47 20.38 14.86 2.85
CA ASP A 47 19.32 14.52 1.92
C ASP A 47 18.11 14.11 2.76
N ILE A 48 16.97 14.74 2.48
CA ILE A 48 15.79 14.63 3.32
C ILE A 48 15.26 13.20 3.14
N ASN A 49 15.37 12.39 4.19
CA ASN A 49 14.77 11.07 4.21
C ASN A 49 13.29 11.20 3.84
N SER A 50 12.78 10.34 2.94
CA SER A 50 11.37 10.40 2.52
C SER A 50 10.42 10.32 3.71
N LEU A 51 10.83 9.60 4.76
CA LEU A 51 10.15 9.56 6.04
C LEU A 51 10.09 10.94 6.72
N ASP A 52 11.21 11.64 6.78
CA ASP A 52 11.30 12.96 7.43
C ASP A 52 10.46 13.98 6.65
N HIS A 53 10.41 13.87 5.32
CA HIS A 53 9.50 14.67 4.49
C HIS A 53 8.02 14.36 4.77
N GLN A 54 7.64 13.10 4.87
CA GLN A 54 6.26 12.70 5.22
C GLN A 54 5.86 13.15 6.62
N ILE A 55 6.78 13.06 7.59
CA ILE A 55 6.57 13.57 8.95
C ILE A 55 6.39 15.09 8.90
N ALA A 56 7.18 15.82 8.10
CA ALA A 56 7.02 17.26 7.93
C ALA A 56 5.67 17.64 7.30
N LEU A 57 5.24 16.94 6.25
CA LEU A 57 3.90 17.12 5.65
C LEU A 57 2.78 16.84 6.66
N ALA A 58 2.96 15.85 7.52
CA ALA A 58 2.05 15.52 8.61
C ALA A 58 2.23 16.42 9.85
N ARG A 59 2.91 17.57 9.74
CA ARG A 59 3.17 18.53 10.83
C ARG A 59 3.82 17.91 12.07
N GLY A 60 4.71 16.94 11.87
CA GLY A 60 5.37 16.20 12.94
C GLY A 60 4.59 14.98 13.44
N SER A 61 3.38 14.74 12.92
CA SER A 61 2.56 13.59 13.34
C SER A 61 3.12 12.28 12.78
N THR A 62 3.57 11.42 13.68
CA THR A 62 4.07 10.08 13.33
C THR A 62 2.97 9.01 13.38
N ILE A 63 1.81 9.33 13.96
CA ILE A 63 0.65 8.43 14.06
C ILE A 63 -0.15 8.36 12.76
N VAL A 64 -0.20 9.45 11.97
CA VAL A 64 -0.88 9.50 10.66
C VAL A 64 -0.27 8.53 9.64
N LEU A 65 1.02 8.19 9.80
CA LEU A 65 1.73 7.31 8.87
C LEU A 65 1.62 5.82 9.24
N GLU A 66 0.90 5.45 10.31
CA GLU A 66 0.74 4.07 10.82
C GLU A 66 2.06 3.27 10.85
N MET A 67 3.16 3.91 11.24
CA MET A 67 4.48 3.27 11.18
C MET A 67 4.82 2.60 12.51
N THR A 68 4.84 1.27 12.51
CA THR A 68 5.40 0.49 13.61
C THR A 68 6.88 0.83 13.82
N ARG A 69 7.39 0.72 15.06
CA ARG A 69 8.80 0.95 15.40
C ARG A 69 9.78 0.24 14.46
N ALA A 70 9.48 -0.99 14.07
CA ALA A 70 10.29 -1.78 13.14
C ALA A 70 10.33 -1.17 11.73
N ARG A 71 9.22 -0.61 11.22
CA ARG A 71 9.18 0.09 9.93
C ARG A 71 9.99 1.38 9.95
N LEU A 72 9.91 2.15 11.04
CA LEU A 72 10.71 3.37 11.22
C LEU A 72 12.20 3.06 11.26
N GLN A 73 12.61 2.03 12.01
CA GLN A 73 14.01 1.59 12.05
C GLN A 73 14.48 1.16 10.67
N ARG A 74 13.74 0.30 9.96
CA ARG A 74 14.09 -0.10 8.59
C ARG A 74 14.19 1.09 7.64
N SER A 75 13.32 2.09 7.76
CA SER A 75 13.38 3.31 6.95
C SER A 75 14.63 4.15 7.25
N LYS A 76 15.01 4.28 8.53
CA LYS A 76 16.25 4.98 8.91
C LYS A 76 17.53 4.27 8.47
N PHE A 77 17.49 2.93 8.36
CA PHE A 77 18.60 2.11 7.88
C PHE A 77 18.60 1.89 6.37
N ARG A 78 17.58 2.35 5.63
CA ARG A 78 17.60 2.30 4.16
C ARG A 78 18.69 3.22 3.64
N HIS A 79 19.37 2.75 2.59
CA HIS A 79 20.33 3.55 1.85
C HIS A 79 19.65 4.83 1.35
N ARG A 80 20.27 5.98 1.63
CA ARG A 80 19.79 7.28 1.14
C ARG A 80 20.14 7.36 -0.33
N LEU A 81 19.12 7.33 -1.17
CA LEU A 81 19.26 7.57 -2.60
C LEU A 81 19.76 9.00 -2.80
N SER A 82 20.66 9.19 -3.75
CA SER A 82 21.00 10.53 -4.22
C SER A 82 19.79 11.17 -4.92
N LEU A 83 19.72 12.50 -4.97
CA LEU A 83 18.67 13.23 -5.69
C LEU A 83 18.31 12.66 -7.10
N PRO A 84 19.28 12.34 -8.00
CA PRO A 84 18.94 11.74 -9.29
C PRO A 84 18.34 10.33 -9.17
N GLU A 85 18.83 9.50 -8.24
CA GLU A 85 18.29 8.17 -7.98
C GLU A 85 16.87 8.25 -7.38
N ALA A 86 16.63 9.18 -6.46
CA ALA A 86 15.32 9.40 -5.86
C ALA A 86 14.30 9.86 -6.91
N LYS A 87 14.71 10.75 -7.84
CA LYS A 87 13.89 11.15 -8.98
C LYS A 87 13.55 9.96 -9.87
N GLN A 88 14.54 9.13 -10.21
CA GLN A 88 14.34 7.96 -11.06
C GLN A 88 13.38 6.93 -10.42
N GLU A 89 13.57 6.67 -9.13
CA GLU A 89 12.68 5.79 -8.35
C GLU A 89 11.25 6.33 -8.31
N LYS A 90 11.07 7.66 -8.16
CA LYS A 90 9.75 8.27 -8.20
C LYS A 90 9.07 8.16 -9.55
N ILE A 91 9.81 8.32 -10.64
CA ILE A 91 9.29 8.10 -11.99
C ILE A 91 8.86 6.64 -12.17
N HIS A 92 9.69 5.70 -11.70
CA HIS A 92 9.36 4.28 -11.77
C HIS A 92 8.09 3.93 -10.97
N GLN A 93 7.97 4.42 -9.72
CA GLN A 93 6.78 4.26 -8.90
C GLN A 93 5.53 4.86 -9.56
N PHE A 94 5.67 6.06 -10.14
CA PHE A 94 4.59 6.72 -10.85
C PHE A 94 4.09 5.88 -12.03
N ASN A 95 5.01 5.38 -12.86
CA ASN A 95 4.67 4.54 -14.01
C ASN A 95 4.00 3.22 -13.59
N GLN A 96 4.45 2.61 -12.48
CA GLN A 96 3.81 1.42 -11.93
C GLN A 96 2.37 1.72 -11.49
N GLN A 97 2.18 2.83 -10.79
CA GLN A 97 0.86 3.24 -10.32
C GLN A 97 -0.07 3.62 -11.47
N GLU A 98 0.45 4.24 -12.53
CA GLU A 98 -0.31 4.54 -13.74
C GLU A 98 -0.80 3.26 -14.44
N ALA A 99 0.09 2.27 -14.60
CA ALA A 99 -0.28 0.96 -15.16
C ALA A 99 -1.31 0.22 -14.28
N GLU A 100 -1.19 0.31 -12.95
CA GLU A 100 -2.16 -0.27 -12.02
C GLU A 100 -3.51 0.46 -12.08
N ASN A 101 -3.52 1.78 -12.18
CA ASN A 101 -4.75 2.55 -12.35
C ASN A 101 -5.46 2.23 -13.68
N GLU A 102 -4.70 2.05 -14.77
CA GLU A 102 -5.22 1.65 -16.07
C GLU A 102 -5.91 0.27 -16.01
N PHE A 103 -5.30 -0.67 -15.30
CA PHE A 103 -5.89 -1.98 -15.02
C PHE A 103 -7.23 -1.87 -14.28
N TYR A 104 -7.28 -1.12 -13.18
CA TYR A 104 -8.52 -0.97 -12.42
C TYR A 104 -9.61 -0.22 -13.20
N ARG A 105 -9.25 0.77 -14.01
CA ARG A 105 -10.20 1.43 -14.93
C ARG A 105 -10.82 0.41 -15.89
N THR A 106 -9.98 -0.43 -16.51
CA THR A 106 -10.47 -1.46 -17.43
C THR A 106 -11.37 -2.47 -16.73
N CYS A 107 -11.01 -2.91 -15.51
CA CYS A 107 -11.85 -3.82 -14.72
C CYS A 107 -13.20 -3.19 -14.37
N HIS A 108 -13.19 -1.90 -14.01
CA HIS A 108 -14.40 -1.16 -13.73
C HIS A 108 -15.30 -1.04 -14.97
N ASP A 109 -14.74 -0.73 -16.14
CA ASP A 109 -15.50 -0.65 -17.39
C ASP A 109 -16.12 -2.01 -17.75
N VAL A 110 -15.36 -3.09 -17.59
CA VAL A 110 -15.86 -4.47 -17.79
C VAL A 110 -17.01 -4.80 -16.84
N PHE A 111 -16.89 -4.39 -15.57
CA PHE A 111 -17.95 -4.58 -14.58
C PHE A 111 -19.21 -3.76 -14.90
N GLN A 112 -19.03 -2.51 -15.35
CA GLN A 112 -20.15 -1.65 -15.75
C GLN A 112 -20.91 -2.25 -16.94
N GLU A 113 -20.19 -2.74 -17.96
CA GLU A 113 -20.82 -3.40 -19.12
C GLU A 113 -21.61 -4.64 -18.71
N LEU A 114 -21.08 -5.48 -17.81
CA LEU A 114 -21.80 -6.64 -17.28
C LEU A 114 -23.04 -6.20 -16.49
N SER A 115 -22.92 -5.15 -15.69
CA SER A 115 -24.03 -4.59 -14.90
C SER A 115 -25.16 -4.10 -15.80
N VAL A 116 -24.86 -3.43 -16.91
CA VAL A 116 -25.86 -3.01 -17.91
C VAL A 116 -26.57 -4.24 -18.51
N ALA A 117 -25.85 -5.30 -18.85
CA ALA A 117 -26.45 -6.53 -19.36
C ALA A 117 -27.40 -7.19 -18.34
N VAL A 118 -27.02 -7.21 -17.06
CA VAL A 118 -27.87 -7.73 -15.98
C VAL A 118 -29.12 -6.86 -15.79
N LEU A 119 -28.97 -5.54 -15.77
CA LEU A 119 -30.09 -4.61 -15.61
C LEU A 119 -31.10 -4.75 -16.75
N HIS A 120 -30.63 -4.84 -17.99
CA HIS A 120 -31.49 -5.07 -19.15
C HIS A 120 -32.33 -6.35 -19.01
N ILE A 121 -31.76 -7.43 -18.48
CA ILE A 121 -32.48 -8.69 -18.22
C ILE A 121 -33.51 -8.51 -17.11
N ILE A 122 -33.16 -7.79 -16.04
CA ILE A 122 -34.10 -7.49 -14.96
C ILE A 122 -35.30 -6.71 -15.51
N GLU A 123 -35.07 -5.62 -16.24
CA GLU A 123 -36.12 -4.77 -16.82
C GLU A 123 -37.05 -5.56 -17.73
N SER A 124 -36.49 -6.27 -18.71
CA SER A 124 -37.26 -7.07 -19.66
C SER A 124 -37.99 -8.26 -19.01
N SER A 125 -37.42 -8.87 -17.96
CA SER A 125 -38.11 -9.92 -17.20
C SER A 125 -39.27 -9.35 -16.37
N GLN A 126 -39.15 -8.15 -15.83
CA GLN A 126 -40.22 -7.47 -15.09
C GLN A 126 -41.38 -7.13 -16.02
N GLU A 127 -41.10 -6.57 -17.21
CA GLU A 127 -42.12 -6.32 -18.23
C GLU A 127 -42.88 -7.60 -18.60
N PHE A 128 -42.15 -8.70 -18.78
CA PHE A 128 -42.74 -10.00 -19.08
C PHE A 128 -43.63 -10.53 -17.95
N ILE A 129 -43.16 -10.46 -16.69
CA ILE A 129 -43.93 -10.92 -15.52
C ILE A 129 -45.26 -10.15 -15.39
N ILE A 130 -45.25 -8.85 -15.69
CA ILE A 130 -46.45 -8.00 -15.63
C ILE A 130 -47.46 -8.39 -16.72
N GLN A 131 -47.00 -8.74 -17.93
CA GLN A 131 -47.86 -9.02 -19.09
C GLN A 131 -48.35 -10.47 -19.16
N CYS A 132 -47.58 -11.42 -18.63
CA CYS A 132 -47.84 -12.87 -18.71
C CYS A 132 -49.22 -13.35 -18.17
N PRO A 133 -49.83 -12.75 -17.12
CA PRO A 133 -51.16 -13.16 -16.64
C PRO A 133 -52.30 -12.89 -17.62
N TYR A 134 -52.09 -11.98 -18.57
CA TYR A 134 -53.15 -11.44 -19.43
C TYR A 134 -53.15 -12.06 -20.84
N ASP A 135 -52.13 -12.83 -21.20
CA ASP A 135 -51.98 -13.42 -22.52
C ASP A 135 -51.29 -14.81 -22.45
N PRO A 136 -51.98 -15.90 -22.81
CA PRO A 136 -51.42 -17.25 -22.80
C PRO A 136 -50.39 -17.49 -23.92
N ASP A 137 -50.46 -16.76 -25.05
CA ASP A 137 -49.50 -16.89 -26.14
C ASP A 137 -48.14 -16.28 -25.76
N LEU A 138 -48.15 -15.27 -24.88
CA LEU A 138 -46.96 -14.71 -24.26
C LEU A 138 -46.19 -15.73 -23.41
N LYS A 139 -46.80 -16.79 -22.88
CA LYS A 139 -46.06 -17.81 -22.10
C LYS A 139 -45.01 -18.56 -22.92
N ILE A 140 -45.33 -18.90 -24.17
CA ILE A 140 -44.41 -19.64 -25.04
C ILE A 140 -43.30 -18.69 -25.55
N ALA A 141 -43.69 -17.47 -25.96
CA ALA A 141 -42.75 -16.43 -26.40
C ALA A 141 -41.80 -15.99 -25.28
N GLY A 142 -42.30 -15.82 -24.06
CA GLY A 142 -41.53 -15.44 -22.88
C GLY A 142 -40.50 -16.49 -22.46
N ASN A 143 -40.85 -17.77 -22.54
CA ASN A 143 -39.87 -18.84 -22.27
C ASN A 143 -38.70 -18.81 -23.27
N LEU A 144 -38.96 -18.52 -24.55
CA LEU A 144 -37.90 -18.36 -25.55
C LEU A 144 -37.04 -17.12 -25.25
N GLN A 145 -37.66 -15.99 -24.90
CA GLN A 145 -36.97 -14.75 -24.57
C GLN A 145 -36.08 -14.89 -23.32
N ILE A 146 -36.58 -15.56 -22.26
CA ILE A 146 -35.81 -15.87 -21.06
C ILE A 146 -34.58 -16.72 -21.42
N TRP A 147 -34.74 -17.74 -22.27
CA TRP A 147 -33.63 -18.57 -22.72
C TRP A 147 -32.57 -17.77 -23.50
N GLN A 148 -33.01 -16.89 -24.41
CA GLN A 148 -32.11 -16.00 -25.14
C GLN A 148 -31.35 -15.06 -24.20
N GLN A 149 -32.01 -14.54 -23.17
CA GLN A 149 -31.40 -13.66 -22.18
C GLN A 149 -30.40 -14.38 -21.27
N ILE A 150 -30.72 -15.60 -20.82
CA ILE A 150 -29.79 -16.44 -20.07
C ILE A 150 -28.54 -16.72 -20.91
N HIS A 151 -28.71 -17.02 -22.20
CA HIS A 151 -27.58 -17.22 -23.10
C HIS A 151 -26.75 -15.94 -23.26
N GLY A 152 -27.41 -14.80 -23.52
CA GLY A 152 -26.75 -13.51 -23.62
C GLY A 152 -25.98 -13.10 -22.36
N LEU A 153 -26.50 -13.43 -21.17
CA LEU A 153 -25.82 -13.19 -19.90
C LEU A 153 -24.59 -14.08 -19.73
N ARG A 154 -24.68 -15.36 -20.10
CA ARG A 154 -23.52 -16.26 -20.07
C ARG A 154 -22.42 -15.76 -21.00
N ASP A 155 -22.80 -15.36 -22.22
CA ASP A 155 -21.85 -14.80 -23.19
C ASP A 155 -21.26 -13.47 -22.71
N ALA A 156 -22.05 -12.62 -22.04
CA ALA A 156 -21.55 -11.39 -21.42
C ALA A 156 -20.56 -11.70 -20.29
N LEU A 157 -20.88 -12.65 -19.41
CA LEU A 157 -20.02 -13.05 -18.29
C LEU A 157 -18.69 -13.63 -18.78
N GLU A 158 -18.71 -14.51 -19.78
CA GLU A 158 -17.50 -15.10 -20.35
C GLU A 158 -16.63 -14.04 -21.04
N ARG A 159 -17.24 -13.11 -21.77
CA ARG A 159 -16.53 -11.96 -22.35
C ARG A 159 -15.91 -11.08 -21.27
N SER A 160 -16.64 -10.79 -20.19
CA SER A 160 -16.13 -9.98 -19.08
C SER A 160 -14.92 -10.63 -18.42
N ARG A 161 -15.01 -11.93 -18.11
CA ARG A 161 -13.87 -12.69 -17.55
C ARG A 161 -12.66 -12.73 -18.48
N SER A 162 -12.91 -12.92 -19.78
CA SER A 162 -11.84 -12.93 -20.79
C SER A 162 -11.13 -11.57 -20.89
N ARG A 163 -11.88 -10.47 -20.74
CA ARG A 163 -11.34 -9.11 -20.75
C ARG A 163 -10.57 -8.80 -19.47
N GLU A 164 -11.11 -9.13 -18.30
CA GLU A 164 -10.41 -9.00 -17.01
C GLU A 164 -9.07 -9.75 -17.04
N ALA A 165 -9.08 -11.02 -17.46
CA ALA A 165 -7.87 -11.82 -17.57
C ALA A 165 -6.87 -11.28 -18.61
N SER A 166 -7.34 -10.56 -19.63
CA SER A 166 -6.46 -9.91 -20.62
C SER A 166 -5.83 -8.63 -20.05
N ALA A 167 -6.61 -7.81 -19.35
CA ALA A 167 -6.14 -6.61 -18.66
C ALA A 167 -5.11 -6.97 -17.58
N GLU A 168 -5.36 -8.02 -16.81
CA GLU A 168 -4.45 -8.49 -15.76
C GLU A 168 -3.11 -8.94 -16.35
N ARG A 169 -3.13 -9.69 -17.46
CA ARG A 169 -1.90 -10.12 -18.15
C ARG A 169 -1.10 -8.94 -18.68
N GLU A 170 -1.78 -7.92 -19.21
CA GLU A 170 -1.13 -6.71 -19.70
C GLU A 170 -0.49 -5.90 -18.57
N TRP A 171 -1.21 -5.71 -17.47
CA TRP A 171 -0.69 -5.03 -16.28
C TRP A 171 0.53 -5.75 -15.70
N LYS A 172 0.44 -7.08 -15.52
CA LYS A 172 1.58 -7.90 -15.05
C LYS A 172 2.78 -7.78 -15.97
N ARG A 173 2.57 -7.72 -17.29
CA ARG A 173 3.62 -7.50 -18.28
C ARG A 173 4.28 -6.13 -18.11
N LYS A 174 3.47 -5.06 -17.99
CA LYS A 174 3.96 -3.68 -17.78
C LYS A 174 4.76 -3.53 -16.47
N CYS A 175 4.35 -4.25 -15.42
CA CYS A 175 4.98 -4.19 -14.10
C CYS A 175 6.09 -5.23 -13.86
N ASN A 176 6.47 -6.03 -14.87
CA ASN A 176 7.45 -7.13 -14.74
C ASN A 176 7.13 -8.13 -13.61
N ILE A 177 5.84 -8.35 -13.34
CA ILE A 177 5.36 -9.31 -12.34
C ILE A 177 5.37 -10.70 -12.99
N ARG A 178 5.86 -11.72 -12.26
CA ARG A 178 5.89 -13.09 -12.79
C ARG A 178 4.45 -13.55 -13.14
N PRO A 179 4.24 -14.11 -14.33
CA PRO A 179 2.95 -14.70 -14.67
C PRO A 179 2.63 -15.85 -13.71
N SER A 180 1.53 -15.74 -12.98
CA SER A 180 0.87 -16.91 -12.38
C SER A 180 0.21 -17.72 -13.50
N TRP A 181 0.11 -19.04 -13.33
CA TRP A 181 -0.53 -19.96 -14.30
C TRP A 181 -2.05 -19.80 -14.43
N GLY A 182 -2.58 -18.62 -14.14
CA GLY A 182 -3.99 -18.25 -14.20
C GLY A 182 -4.18 -16.79 -13.78
N PRO A 183 -5.35 -16.20 -14.09
CA PRO A 183 -5.70 -14.89 -13.56
C PRO A 183 -5.68 -14.98 -12.01
N SER A 184 -4.92 -14.08 -11.38
CA SER A 184 -4.87 -13.98 -9.91
C SER A 184 -6.11 -13.29 -9.38
N THR A 185 -6.84 -12.59 -10.24
CA THR A 185 -8.02 -11.80 -9.92
C THR A 185 -9.22 -12.41 -10.62
N CYS A 186 -10.18 -12.89 -9.84
CA CYS A 186 -11.50 -13.31 -10.29
C CYS A 186 -12.54 -12.45 -9.59
N TRP A 187 -12.55 -11.16 -9.92
CA TRP A 187 -13.47 -10.20 -9.29
C TRP A 187 -14.87 -10.33 -9.90
N ILE A 188 -14.97 -10.92 -11.10
CA ILE A 188 -16.20 -11.20 -11.86
C ILE A 188 -16.53 -12.71 -11.95
#